data_AF-A0A167EE45-F1
#
_entry.id   AF-A0A167EE45-F1
#
_cell.length_a   1.000
_cell.length_b   1.000
_cell.length_c   1.000
_cell.angle_alpha   90.00
_cell.angle_beta   90.00
_cell.angle_gamma   90.00
#
_symmetry.space_group_name_H-M   'P 1'
#
loop_
_entity.id
_entity.type
_entity.pdbx_description
1 polymer ?
#
loop_
_entity_poly.entity_id
_entity_poly.type
_entity_poly.pdbx_seq_one_letter_code
_entity_poly.pdbx_strand_id
1 'polypeptide(L)'
;MMLRQYLTGIVFLLMAVPSSSQYIASLADMKGSELNILVTRAAQNFNPSNYAYLRLKQIPEQLTDEQVQSLRRTGYPIFAFEWAIRLVANSHYEQAWLLIEKYWQQSTSSARIRLLDLLEEQGEYALMTRIFDQLEVVEPYASIYGLEVGNSISTLNKASVDTLGVSVFGWHTPTASCKYSIILFAETLSGVKQLKRLRAQYNQSTLSELLPYCLSDPLYVGDLTQCSGGESNFIKCNIDHLLQESSVQQARHLVIMTNKQGLANVYNGVMRLHNKSQYELFVHEMMHFAHFEDEYPVPQAKADWLCKTSGYKAPNLYVGTSAPKGWYKSETCKFGQLASYKPQHIASKMQYHEIHLSNHYLGLWLKSLNRTLSVPSDYQVYLNELNAKH
;
A
#
# COMPACT_ATOMS: atom_id res chain seq x y z
N MET A 1 40.54 -53.25 -24.24
CA MET A 1 39.64 -54.13 -25.01
C MET A 1 38.23 -53.62 -24.80
N MET A 2 37.54 -53.29 -25.90
CA MET A 2 36.15 -52.80 -26.01
C MET A 2 35.80 -51.43 -25.39
N LEU A 3 35.58 -50.41 -26.24
CA LEU A 3 34.21 -49.97 -26.58
C LEU A 3 34.19 -49.03 -27.81
N ARG A 4 33.32 -49.38 -28.77
CA ARG A 4 32.87 -48.64 -29.98
C ARG A 4 32.31 -47.25 -29.64
N GLN A 5 32.69 -46.19 -30.36
CA GLN A 5 32.02 -45.58 -31.53
C GLN A 5 30.48 -45.52 -31.45
N TYR A 6 29.90 -44.31 -31.44
CA TYR A 6 28.84 -43.83 -32.35
C TYR A 6 28.65 -42.31 -32.15
N LEU A 7 28.99 -41.51 -33.18
CA LEU A 7 28.63 -40.11 -33.31
C LEU A 7 27.62 -40.03 -34.47
N THR A 8 26.34 -39.94 -34.15
CA THR A 8 25.27 -39.72 -35.11
C THR A 8 24.82 -38.27 -35.03
N GLY A 9 25.12 -37.52 -36.09
CA GLY A 9 24.59 -36.17 -36.31
C GLY A 9 23.09 -36.22 -36.58
N ILE A 10 22.35 -35.28 -36.00
CA ILE A 10 20.97 -34.98 -36.36
C ILE A 10 20.97 -33.57 -36.95
N VAL A 11 20.79 -33.52 -38.26
CA VAL A 11 20.46 -32.31 -39.02
C VAL A 11 18.99 -32.00 -38.73
N PHE A 12 18.72 -30.90 -38.03
CA PHE A 12 17.36 -30.36 -37.89
C PHE A 12 16.99 -29.63 -39.19
N LEU A 13 16.18 -30.28 -40.02
CA LEU A 13 15.40 -29.62 -41.07
C LEU A 13 14.29 -28.81 -40.39
N LEU A 14 14.53 -27.50 -40.25
CA LEU A 14 13.49 -26.51 -39.94
C LEU A 14 12.55 -26.42 -41.15
N MET A 15 11.48 -27.22 -41.15
CA MET A 15 10.31 -26.90 -41.96
C MET A 15 9.67 -25.65 -41.35
N ALA A 16 9.80 -24.53 -42.07
CA ALA A 16 9.12 -23.29 -41.77
C ALA A 16 7.61 -23.53 -41.84
N VAL A 17 6.99 -23.75 -40.69
CA VAL A 17 5.56 -23.49 -40.51
C VAL A 17 5.43 -21.96 -40.54
N PRO A 18 4.68 -21.35 -41.47
CA PRO A 18 4.47 -19.91 -41.45
C PRO A 18 3.79 -19.56 -40.13
N SER A 19 4.53 -18.89 -39.25
CA SER A 19 4.04 -18.44 -37.96
C SER A 19 2.99 -17.36 -38.19
N SER A 20 1.89 -17.44 -37.43
CA SER A 20 0.85 -16.42 -37.32
C SER A 20 1.37 -15.01 -36.99
N SER A 21 2.65 -14.86 -36.65
CA SER A 21 3.30 -13.57 -36.37
C SER A 21 3.44 -12.66 -37.59
N GLN A 22 3.65 -13.20 -38.80
CA GLN A 22 3.81 -12.39 -40.02
C GLN A 22 2.49 -11.74 -40.46
N TYR A 23 1.34 -12.36 -40.17
CA TYR A 23 0.02 -11.81 -40.49
C TYR A 23 -0.38 -10.66 -39.56
N ILE A 24 0.01 -10.71 -38.28
CA ILE A 24 -0.28 -9.65 -37.30
C ILE A 24 0.58 -8.40 -37.59
N ALA A 25 1.86 -8.59 -37.96
CA ALA A 25 2.74 -7.49 -38.36
C ALA A 25 2.23 -6.74 -39.62
N SER A 26 1.63 -7.45 -40.58
CA SER A 26 1.02 -6.87 -41.79
C SER A 26 -0.25 -6.05 -41.53
N LEU A 27 -0.94 -6.27 -40.40
CA LEU A 27 -2.19 -5.60 -40.05
C LEU A 27 -1.96 -4.25 -39.35
N ALA A 28 -0.90 -4.16 -38.55
CA ALA A 28 -0.53 -2.94 -37.83
C ALA A 28 0.05 -1.83 -38.74
N ASP A 29 0.39 -2.15 -39.99
CA ASP A 29 1.03 -1.24 -40.95
C ASP A 29 0.05 -0.68 -42.01
N MET A 30 -1.27 -0.84 -41.78
CA MET A 30 -2.31 -0.33 -42.69
C MET A 30 -2.36 1.20 -42.67
N LYS A 31 -2.21 1.82 -43.85
CA LYS A 31 -2.23 3.28 -44.01
C LYS A 31 -3.64 3.86 -43.81
N GLY A 32 -3.73 5.11 -43.37
CA GLY A 32 -5.00 5.78 -43.04
C GLY A 32 -6.07 5.77 -44.16
N SER A 33 -5.66 5.80 -45.43
CA SER A 33 -6.60 5.69 -46.57
C SER A 33 -7.23 4.30 -46.69
N GLU A 34 -6.49 3.23 -46.42
CA GLU A 34 -6.99 1.85 -46.45
C GLU A 34 -7.96 1.59 -45.30
N LEU A 35 -7.64 2.09 -44.09
CA LEU A 35 -8.53 2.00 -42.92
C LEU A 35 -9.86 2.70 -43.18
N ASN A 36 -9.86 3.90 -43.78
CA ASN A 36 -11.08 4.62 -44.12
C ASN A 36 -11.99 3.83 -45.08
N ILE A 37 -11.41 3.14 -46.06
CA ILE A 37 -12.16 2.28 -46.99
C ILE A 37 -12.81 1.11 -46.24
N LEU A 38 -12.05 0.44 -45.37
CA LEU A 38 -12.57 -0.67 -44.58
C LEU A 38 -13.68 -0.22 -43.63
N VAL A 39 -13.50 0.91 -42.92
CA VAL A 39 -14.52 1.46 -42.01
C VAL A 39 -15.79 1.80 -42.78
N THR A 40 -15.67 2.49 -43.92
CA THR A 40 -16.83 2.84 -44.75
C THR A 40 -17.60 1.59 -45.18
N ARG A 41 -16.90 0.54 -45.64
CA ARG A 41 -17.54 -0.72 -46.04
C ARG A 41 -18.20 -1.47 -44.87
N ALA A 42 -17.57 -1.46 -43.70
CA ALA A 42 -18.10 -2.13 -42.52
C ALA A 42 -19.30 -1.37 -41.92
N ALA A 43 -19.30 -0.04 -41.98
CA ALA A 43 -20.33 0.83 -41.39
C ALA A 43 -21.61 0.97 -42.24
N GLN A 44 -21.62 0.48 -43.48
CA GLN A 44 -22.81 0.54 -44.34
C GLN A 44 -24.00 -0.23 -43.77
N ASN A 45 -23.77 -1.45 -43.30
CA ASN A 45 -24.77 -2.33 -42.72
C ASN A 45 -24.10 -3.30 -41.73
N PHE A 46 -24.83 -3.71 -40.69
CA PHE A 46 -24.35 -4.74 -39.77
C PHE A 46 -24.19 -6.08 -40.50
N ASN A 47 -22.95 -6.56 -40.61
CA ASN A 47 -22.63 -7.87 -41.16
C ASN A 47 -21.38 -8.44 -40.48
N PRO A 48 -21.51 -9.37 -39.52
CA PRO A 48 -20.38 -9.92 -38.77
C PRO A 48 -19.46 -10.82 -39.62
N SER A 49 -19.87 -11.18 -40.83
CA SER A 49 -19.08 -11.94 -41.81
C SER A 49 -18.38 -11.05 -42.84
N ASN A 50 -18.58 -9.72 -42.79
CA ASN A 50 -17.94 -8.78 -43.70
C ASN A 50 -16.41 -8.81 -43.52
N TYR A 51 -15.67 -9.01 -44.62
CA TYR A 51 -14.20 -9.01 -44.61
C TYR A 51 -13.60 -7.76 -43.95
N ALA A 52 -14.17 -6.58 -44.22
CA ALA A 52 -13.71 -5.34 -43.61
C ALA A 52 -13.88 -5.34 -42.09
N TYR A 53 -15.03 -5.82 -41.59
CA TYR A 53 -15.23 -5.99 -40.15
C TYR A 53 -14.24 -7.00 -39.55
N LEU A 54 -14.03 -8.14 -40.20
CA LEU A 54 -13.12 -9.18 -39.72
C LEU A 54 -11.66 -8.69 -39.60
N ARG A 55 -11.25 -7.74 -40.45
CA ARG A 55 -9.94 -7.07 -40.36
C ARG A 55 -9.93 -6.03 -39.25
N LEU A 56 -10.92 -5.14 -39.21
CA LEU A 56 -10.97 -4.02 -38.25
C LEU A 56 -11.09 -4.50 -36.79
N LYS A 57 -11.81 -5.60 -36.53
CA LYS A 57 -11.99 -6.12 -35.17
C LYS A 57 -10.69 -6.60 -34.50
N GLN A 58 -9.61 -6.75 -35.27
CA GLN A 58 -8.29 -7.15 -34.77
C GLN A 58 -7.45 -5.97 -34.28
N ILE A 59 -7.81 -4.74 -34.66
CA ILE A 59 -7.07 -3.51 -34.37
C ILE A 59 -7.98 -2.35 -33.93
N PRO A 60 -9.00 -2.57 -33.07
CA PRO A 60 -9.94 -1.51 -32.68
C PRO A 60 -9.26 -0.29 -32.05
N GLU A 61 -8.13 -0.49 -31.37
CA GLU A 61 -7.33 0.56 -30.72
C GLU A 61 -6.64 1.52 -31.69
N GLN A 62 -6.41 1.08 -32.94
CA GLN A 62 -5.74 1.90 -33.96
C GLN A 62 -6.70 2.84 -34.69
N LEU A 63 -8.01 2.66 -34.50
CA LEU A 63 -9.04 3.47 -35.15
C LEU A 63 -9.21 4.83 -34.46
N THR A 64 -9.61 5.84 -35.21
CA THR A 64 -9.99 7.14 -34.65
C THR A 64 -11.32 7.06 -33.90
N ASP A 65 -11.62 8.04 -33.05
CA ASP A 65 -12.88 8.10 -32.31
C ASP A 65 -14.10 8.08 -33.24
N GLU A 66 -14.03 8.81 -34.35
CA GLU A 66 -15.09 8.86 -35.36
C GLU A 66 -15.32 7.49 -36.01
N GLN A 67 -14.23 6.77 -36.33
CA GLN A 67 -14.31 5.44 -36.92
C GLN A 67 -14.92 4.42 -35.94
N VAL A 68 -14.47 4.42 -34.69
CA VAL A 68 -15.02 3.55 -33.64
C VAL A 68 -16.50 3.85 -33.40
N GLN A 69 -16.88 5.14 -33.33
CA GLN A 69 -18.27 5.52 -33.16
C GLN A 69 -19.14 5.10 -34.34
N SER A 70 -18.66 5.26 -35.58
CA SER A 70 -19.39 4.84 -36.79
C SER A 70 -19.69 3.33 -36.76
N LEU A 71 -18.69 2.51 -36.41
CA LEU A 71 -18.85 1.06 -36.30
C LEU A 71 -19.72 0.65 -35.11
N ARG A 72 -19.60 1.35 -33.98
CA ARG A 72 -20.48 1.17 -32.80
C ARG A 72 -21.95 1.46 -33.16
N ARG A 73 -22.24 2.56 -33.87
CA ARG A 73 -23.60 2.93 -34.30
C ARG A 73 -24.20 1.92 -35.26
N THR A 74 -23.34 1.23 -36.03
CA THR A 74 -23.74 0.11 -36.90
C THR A 74 -24.13 -1.15 -36.11
N GLY A 75 -23.76 -1.25 -34.83
CA GLY A 75 -24.17 -2.34 -33.94
C GLY A 75 -23.09 -3.39 -33.64
N TYR A 76 -21.83 -3.14 -34.01
CA TYR A 76 -20.74 -4.09 -33.73
C TYR A 76 -20.29 -4.03 -32.25
N PRO A 77 -20.41 -5.13 -31.48
CA PRO A 77 -20.11 -5.13 -30.04
C PRO A 77 -18.66 -4.77 -29.69
N ILE A 78 -17.69 -5.25 -30.48
CA ILE A 78 -16.26 -5.01 -30.22
C ILE A 78 -15.94 -3.51 -30.21
N PHE A 79 -16.51 -2.73 -31.13
CA PHE A 79 -16.30 -1.28 -31.17
C PHE A 79 -17.13 -0.53 -30.11
N ALA A 80 -18.24 -1.12 -29.66
CA ALA A 80 -18.95 -0.59 -28.50
C ALA A 80 -18.12 -0.75 -27.21
N PHE A 81 -17.44 -1.88 -27.04
CA PHE A 81 -16.52 -2.11 -25.92
C PHE A 81 -15.25 -1.25 -26.03
N GLU A 82 -14.68 -1.11 -27.23
CA GLU A 82 -13.58 -0.17 -27.49
C GLU A 82 -13.95 1.26 -27.08
N TRP A 83 -15.17 1.71 -27.40
CA TRP A 83 -15.65 3.01 -26.97
C TRP A 83 -15.76 3.11 -25.45
N ALA A 84 -16.10 2.02 -24.76
CA ALA A 84 -16.11 1.98 -23.30
C ALA A 84 -14.71 2.24 -22.71
N ILE A 85 -13.68 1.61 -23.28
CA ILE A 85 -12.27 1.85 -22.88
C ILE A 85 -11.90 3.32 -23.07
N ARG A 86 -12.30 3.93 -24.20
CA ARG A 86 -12.05 5.37 -24.45
C ARG A 86 -12.80 6.28 -23.49
N LEU A 87 -14.01 5.90 -23.07
CA LEU A 87 -14.74 6.63 -22.04
C LEU A 87 -14.01 6.56 -20.70
N VAL A 88 -13.49 5.40 -20.29
CA VAL A 88 -12.64 5.27 -19.10
C VAL A 88 -11.37 6.11 -19.22
N ALA A 89 -10.72 6.12 -20.38
CA ALA A 89 -9.53 6.94 -20.61
C ALA A 89 -9.78 8.44 -20.41
N ASN A 90 -11.04 8.87 -20.56
CA ASN A 90 -11.50 10.24 -20.35
C ASN A 90 -12.34 10.39 -19.06
N SER A 91 -12.23 9.46 -18.11
CA SER A 91 -12.92 9.46 -16.81
C SER A 91 -14.46 9.52 -16.86
N HIS A 92 -15.07 9.08 -17.96
CA HIS A 92 -16.52 9.00 -18.12
C HIS A 92 -17.07 7.63 -17.65
N TYR A 93 -16.82 7.27 -16.38
CA TYR A 93 -17.02 5.91 -15.87
C TYR A 93 -18.47 5.40 -15.94
N GLU A 94 -19.46 6.23 -15.64
CA GLU A 94 -20.88 5.82 -15.71
C GLU A 94 -21.31 5.50 -17.15
N GLN A 95 -20.84 6.28 -18.12
CA GLN A 95 -21.13 6.02 -19.53
C GLN A 95 -20.38 4.79 -20.03
N ALA A 96 -19.12 4.62 -19.58
CA ALA A 96 -18.34 3.43 -19.87
C ALA A 96 -19.03 2.18 -19.33
N TRP A 97 -19.53 2.22 -18.09
CA TRP A 97 -20.19 1.11 -17.43
C TRP A 97 -21.35 0.55 -18.27
N LEU A 98 -22.22 1.40 -18.81
CA LEU A 98 -23.35 0.97 -19.65
C LEU A 98 -22.93 0.11 -20.85
N LEU A 99 -21.72 0.35 -21.37
CA LEU A 99 -21.15 -0.41 -22.48
C LEU A 99 -20.37 -1.63 -21.99
N ILE A 100 -19.65 -1.51 -20.89
CA ILE A 100 -18.93 -2.62 -20.23
C ILE A 100 -19.93 -3.71 -19.87
N GLU A 101 -20.97 -3.38 -19.11
CA GLU A 101 -22.01 -4.31 -18.66
C GLU A 101 -22.66 -5.04 -19.83
N LYS A 102 -23.04 -4.29 -20.87
CA LYS A 102 -23.74 -4.84 -22.02
C LYS A 102 -22.85 -5.72 -22.90
N TYR A 103 -21.59 -5.33 -23.10
CA TYR A 103 -20.71 -5.91 -24.13
C TYR A 103 -19.54 -6.73 -23.60
N TRP A 104 -19.44 -6.94 -22.28
CA TRP A 104 -18.36 -7.70 -21.65
C TRP A 104 -18.17 -9.06 -22.32
N GLN A 105 -19.22 -9.88 -22.40
CA GLN A 105 -19.13 -11.25 -22.92
C GLN A 105 -18.76 -11.32 -24.41
N GLN A 106 -19.00 -10.26 -25.19
CA GLN A 106 -18.63 -10.19 -26.61
C GLN A 106 -17.26 -9.52 -26.85
N SER A 107 -16.62 -8.97 -25.82
CA SER A 107 -15.28 -8.41 -25.91
C SER A 107 -14.20 -9.50 -25.85
N THR A 108 -13.01 -9.18 -26.34
CA THR A 108 -11.86 -10.08 -26.29
C THR A 108 -11.17 -9.99 -24.92
N SER A 109 -10.48 -11.06 -24.50
CA SER A 109 -9.67 -11.04 -23.27
C SER A 109 -8.65 -9.92 -23.27
N SER A 110 -8.00 -9.64 -24.41
CA SER A 110 -7.06 -8.52 -24.56
C SER A 110 -7.72 -7.15 -24.30
N ALA A 111 -8.94 -6.94 -24.80
CA ALA A 111 -9.67 -5.69 -24.56
C ALA A 111 -10.08 -5.55 -23.07
N ARG A 112 -10.50 -6.65 -22.43
CA ARG A 112 -10.82 -6.65 -20.99
C ARG A 112 -9.58 -6.37 -20.15
N ILE A 113 -8.45 -6.98 -20.47
CA ILE A 113 -7.16 -6.72 -19.80
C ILE A 113 -6.76 -5.26 -19.94
N ARG A 114 -6.78 -4.70 -21.17
CA ARG A 114 -6.46 -3.27 -21.38
C ARG A 114 -7.39 -2.32 -20.63
N LEU A 115 -8.67 -2.66 -20.50
CA LEU A 115 -9.60 -1.91 -19.67
C LEU A 115 -9.19 -1.95 -18.18
N LEU A 116 -8.85 -3.12 -17.67
CA LEU A 116 -8.46 -3.31 -16.27
C LEU A 116 -7.10 -2.66 -15.96
N ASP A 117 -6.12 -2.74 -16.88
CA ASP A 117 -4.85 -2.00 -16.80
C ASP A 117 -5.12 -0.50 -16.65
N LEU A 118 -5.96 0.07 -17.52
CA LEU A 118 -6.29 1.48 -17.49
C LEU A 118 -6.98 1.90 -16.17
N LEU A 119 -7.88 1.06 -15.65
CA LEU A 119 -8.53 1.31 -14.36
C LEU A 119 -7.54 1.24 -13.19
N GLU A 120 -6.61 0.29 -13.21
CA GLU A 120 -5.54 0.20 -12.21
C GLU A 120 -4.64 1.45 -12.26
N GLU A 121 -4.20 1.85 -13.45
CA GLU A 121 -3.36 3.04 -13.67
C GLU A 121 -4.02 4.33 -13.16
N GLN A 122 -5.34 4.45 -13.35
CA GLN A 122 -6.13 5.58 -12.87
C GLN A 122 -6.52 5.46 -11.39
N GLY A 123 -6.33 4.30 -10.76
CA GLY A 123 -6.76 4.03 -9.38
C GLY A 123 -8.29 3.93 -9.22
N GLU A 124 -9.01 3.54 -10.28
CA GLU A 124 -10.48 3.49 -10.32
C GLU A 124 -11.04 2.15 -9.84
N TYR A 125 -10.70 1.84 -8.59
CA TYR A 125 -11.05 0.59 -7.92
C TYR A 125 -12.55 0.35 -7.79
N ALA A 126 -13.37 1.42 -7.72
CA ALA A 126 -14.83 1.29 -7.62
C ALA A 126 -15.44 0.63 -8.87
N LEU A 127 -14.97 1.00 -10.06
CA LEU A 127 -15.44 0.40 -11.31
C LEU A 127 -14.91 -1.03 -11.46
N MET A 128 -13.68 -1.31 -11.04
CA MET A 128 -13.15 -2.69 -10.97
C MET A 128 -14.00 -3.58 -10.06
N THR A 129 -14.39 -3.07 -8.88
CA THR A 129 -15.29 -3.77 -7.95
C THR A 129 -16.56 -4.20 -8.66
N ARG A 130 -17.21 -3.25 -9.33
CA ARG A 130 -18.48 -3.48 -10.02
C ARG A 130 -18.34 -4.53 -11.13
N ILE A 131 -17.22 -4.52 -11.86
CA ILE A 131 -16.91 -5.54 -12.86
C ILE A 131 -16.81 -6.93 -12.21
N PHE A 132 -16.05 -7.07 -11.12
CA PHE A 132 -15.83 -8.36 -10.47
C PHE A 132 -17.10 -8.91 -9.79
N ASP A 133 -17.93 -8.02 -9.23
CA ASP A 133 -19.19 -8.41 -8.57
C ASP A 133 -20.27 -8.86 -9.56
N GLN A 134 -20.30 -8.29 -10.76
CA GLN A 134 -21.43 -8.44 -11.69
C GLN A 134 -21.10 -9.21 -12.97
N LEU A 135 -19.83 -9.28 -13.38
CA LEU A 135 -19.44 -9.78 -14.69
C LEU A 135 -18.51 -10.99 -14.58
N GLU A 136 -17.24 -10.76 -14.25
CA GLU A 136 -16.21 -11.79 -14.27
C GLU A 136 -15.01 -11.35 -13.44
N VAL A 137 -14.53 -12.25 -12.58
CA VAL A 137 -13.29 -12.07 -11.83
C VAL A 137 -12.10 -12.31 -12.77
N VAL A 138 -11.20 -11.33 -12.87
CA VAL A 138 -10.00 -11.42 -13.71
C VAL A 138 -8.76 -11.18 -12.84
N GLU A 139 -7.91 -12.19 -12.75
CA GLU A 139 -6.62 -12.11 -12.05
C GLU A 139 -5.51 -11.57 -12.98
N PRO A 140 -4.52 -10.82 -12.45
CA PRO A 140 -4.30 -10.48 -11.04
C PRO A 140 -5.12 -9.27 -10.54
N TYR A 141 -5.93 -8.62 -11.38
CA TYR A 141 -6.61 -7.36 -11.06
C TYR A 141 -7.59 -7.45 -9.90
N ALA A 142 -8.30 -8.57 -9.75
CA ALA A 142 -9.16 -8.82 -8.59
C ALA A 142 -8.36 -8.83 -7.28
N SER A 143 -7.17 -9.45 -7.27
CA SER A 143 -6.27 -9.42 -6.12
C SER A 143 -5.66 -8.03 -5.89
N ILE A 144 -5.25 -7.31 -6.93
CA ILE A 144 -4.74 -5.93 -6.82
C ILE A 144 -5.78 -5.03 -6.16
N TYR A 145 -7.02 -5.10 -6.67
CA TYR A 145 -8.16 -4.40 -6.12
C TYR A 145 -8.39 -4.78 -4.65
N GLY A 146 -8.53 -6.08 -4.36
CA GLY A 146 -8.81 -6.57 -3.01
C GLY A 146 -7.75 -6.13 -2.01
N LEU A 147 -6.48 -6.14 -2.42
CA LEU A 147 -5.38 -5.60 -1.63
C LEU A 147 -5.52 -4.08 -1.41
N GLU A 148 -5.88 -3.28 -2.41
CA GLU A 148 -5.99 -1.83 -2.23
C GLU A 148 -7.17 -1.41 -1.35
N VAL A 149 -8.32 -2.08 -1.44
CA VAL A 149 -9.49 -1.75 -0.61
C VAL A 149 -9.45 -2.36 0.80
N GLY A 150 -8.52 -3.28 1.05
CA GLY A 150 -8.35 -3.92 2.35
C GLY A 150 -9.32 -5.08 2.60
N ASN A 151 -9.59 -5.88 1.57
CA ASN A 151 -10.40 -7.10 1.71
C ASN A 151 -9.74 -8.13 2.63
N SER A 152 -10.53 -9.09 3.10
CA SER A 152 -10.01 -10.20 3.87
C SER A 152 -8.97 -10.99 3.09
N ILE A 153 -7.90 -11.42 3.78
CA ILE A 153 -6.86 -12.29 3.23
C ILE A 153 -7.46 -13.56 2.61
N SER A 154 -8.56 -14.06 3.19
CA SER A 154 -9.25 -15.26 2.72
C SER A 154 -9.87 -15.14 1.32
N THR A 155 -10.12 -13.91 0.83
CA THR A 155 -10.73 -13.68 -0.49
C THR A 155 -9.70 -13.51 -1.60
N LEU A 156 -8.41 -13.42 -1.26
CA LEU A 156 -7.35 -13.12 -2.21
C LEU A 156 -6.84 -14.38 -2.92
N ASN A 157 -6.46 -14.25 -4.19
CA ASN A 157 -5.81 -15.34 -4.91
C ASN A 157 -4.31 -15.39 -4.57
N LYS A 158 -3.90 -16.45 -3.88
CA LYS A 158 -2.51 -16.61 -3.44
C LYS A 158 -1.48 -16.54 -4.58
N ALA A 159 -1.74 -17.22 -5.70
CA ALA A 159 -0.80 -17.25 -6.83
C ALA A 159 -0.62 -15.86 -7.48
N SER A 160 -1.71 -15.12 -7.63
CA SER A 160 -1.67 -13.72 -8.09
C SER A 160 -0.87 -12.84 -7.14
N VAL A 161 -1.16 -12.92 -5.84
CA VAL A 161 -0.51 -12.09 -4.81
C VAL A 161 0.99 -12.39 -4.71
N ASP A 162 1.39 -13.66 -4.78
CA ASP A 162 2.79 -14.07 -4.80
C ASP A 162 3.52 -13.50 -6.03
N THR A 163 2.87 -13.50 -7.20
CA THR A 163 3.39 -12.90 -8.44
C THR A 163 3.57 -11.38 -8.30
N LEU A 164 2.69 -10.71 -7.54
CA LEU A 164 2.78 -9.27 -7.25
C LEU A 164 3.87 -8.92 -6.21
N GLY A 165 4.50 -9.91 -5.57
CA GLY A 165 5.53 -9.67 -4.55
C GLY A 165 5.01 -8.98 -3.29
N VAL A 166 3.74 -9.24 -2.93
CA VAL A 166 3.10 -8.74 -1.72
C VAL A 166 3.09 -9.83 -0.67
N SER A 167 3.76 -9.59 0.46
CA SER A 167 3.76 -10.51 1.58
C SER A 167 2.46 -10.34 2.38
N VAL A 168 1.78 -11.43 2.66
CA VAL A 168 0.48 -11.47 3.36
C VAL A 168 0.60 -12.20 4.68
N PHE A 169 0.01 -11.64 5.73
CA PHE A 169 -0.04 -12.24 7.07
C PHE A 169 -0.70 -13.63 7.04
N GLY A 170 -0.15 -14.59 7.79
CA GLY A 170 -0.60 -16.00 7.79
C GLY A 170 -0.16 -16.82 6.57
N TRP A 171 0.18 -16.19 5.43
CA TRP A 171 0.82 -16.88 4.29
C TRP A 171 2.34 -16.81 4.36
N HIS A 172 2.84 -15.70 4.87
CA HIS A 172 4.25 -15.39 5.01
C HIS A 172 4.56 -15.07 6.46
N THR A 173 5.67 -15.60 6.97
CA THR A 173 6.14 -15.28 8.32
C THR A 173 6.85 -13.92 8.30
N PRO A 174 6.60 -13.03 9.28
CA PRO A 174 7.37 -11.81 9.42
C PRO A 174 8.86 -12.13 9.61
N THR A 175 9.71 -11.62 8.73
CA THR A 175 11.16 -11.78 8.78
C THR A 175 11.79 -10.55 9.44
N ALA A 176 12.11 -10.65 10.73
CA ALA A 176 12.96 -9.67 11.41
C ALA A 176 14.13 -10.41 12.08
N SER A 177 15.36 -10.07 11.69
CA SER A 177 16.57 -10.85 12.00
C SER A 177 17.23 -10.46 13.32
N CYS A 178 16.66 -9.52 14.09
CA CYS A 178 17.28 -8.99 15.30
C CYS A 178 16.38 -9.13 16.54
N LYS A 179 17.03 -9.03 17.71
CA LYS A 179 16.39 -9.13 19.03
C LYS A 179 15.28 -8.10 19.26
N TYR A 180 15.39 -6.91 18.68
CA TYR A 180 14.43 -5.81 18.88
C TYR A 180 13.66 -5.54 17.58
N SER A 181 12.86 -6.53 17.19
CA SER A 181 12.07 -6.47 15.96
C SER A 181 10.86 -5.55 16.07
N ILE A 182 10.64 -4.78 15.01
CA ILE A 182 9.40 -4.01 14.80
C ILE A 182 8.69 -4.63 13.60
N ILE A 183 7.49 -5.17 13.83
CA ILE A 183 6.71 -5.79 12.76
C ILE A 183 5.82 -4.75 12.09
N LEU A 184 5.87 -4.73 10.75
CA LEU A 184 5.18 -3.78 9.90
C LEU A 184 3.93 -4.42 9.27
N PHE A 185 2.76 -3.84 9.51
CA PHE A 185 1.47 -4.27 8.98
C PHE A 185 0.80 -3.16 8.17
N ALA A 186 0.09 -3.53 7.10
CA ALA A 186 -0.74 -2.61 6.35
C ALA A 186 -2.10 -3.22 5.97
N GLU A 187 -3.17 -2.44 6.11
CA GLU A 187 -4.52 -2.83 5.68
C GLU A 187 -4.69 -2.77 4.15
N THR A 188 -3.84 -2.03 3.43
CA THR A 188 -3.97 -1.82 1.98
C THR A 188 -2.67 -2.00 1.20
N LEU A 189 -2.75 -2.23 -0.11
CA LEU A 189 -1.58 -2.27 -1.01
C LEU A 189 -0.80 -0.94 -0.98
N SER A 190 -1.48 0.21 -1.02
CA SER A 190 -0.85 1.52 -0.84
C SER A 190 -0.12 1.64 0.50
N GLY A 191 -0.68 1.09 1.59
CA GLY A 191 -0.02 1.01 2.89
C GLY A 191 1.24 0.14 2.86
N VAL A 192 1.17 -1.04 2.23
CA VAL A 192 2.34 -1.92 2.04
C VAL A 192 3.45 -1.19 1.28
N LYS A 193 3.10 -0.52 0.16
CA LYS A 193 4.05 0.25 -0.65
C LYS A 193 4.68 1.38 0.16
N GLN A 194 3.90 2.11 0.96
CA GLN A 194 4.42 3.21 1.77
C GLN A 194 5.32 2.70 2.91
N LEU A 195 4.96 1.62 3.61
CA LEU A 195 5.84 1.01 4.61
C LEU A 195 7.14 0.49 4.01
N LYS A 196 7.11 -0.08 2.78
CA LYS A 196 8.34 -0.47 2.06
C LYS A 196 9.26 0.75 1.85
N ARG A 197 8.69 1.91 1.48
CA ARG A 197 9.46 3.17 1.32
C ARG A 197 10.03 3.67 2.65
N LEU A 198 9.23 3.72 3.71
CA LEU A 198 9.68 4.17 5.04
C LEU A 198 10.78 3.26 5.59
N ARG A 199 10.65 1.95 5.41
CA ARG A 199 11.68 0.97 5.79
C ARG A 199 12.97 1.19 5.01
N ALA A 200 12.90 1.40 3.70
CA ALA A 200 14.07 1.68 2.88
C ALA A 200 14.78 2.96 3.33
N GLN A 201 14.03 4.03 3.61
CA GLN A 201 14.57 5.29 4.14
C GLN A 201 15.22 5.11 5.51
N TYR A 202 14.58 4.35 6.42
CA TYR A 202 15.16 4.03 7.72
C TYR A 202 16.49 3.29 7.58
N ASN A 203 16.51 2.20 6.80
CA ASN A 203 17.70 1.36 6.58
C ASN A 203 18.86 2.08 5.87
N GLN A 204 18.57 3.19 5.17
CA GLN A 204 19.58 4.04 4.54
C GLN A 204 20.02 5.22 5.41
N SER A 205 19.38 5.41 6.57
CA SER A 205 19.67 6.51 7.48
C SER A 205 20.67 6.10 8.56
N THR A 206 21.38 7.10 9.10
CA THR A 206 22.26 6.94 10.27
C THR A 206 21.52 6.42 11.51
N LEU A 207 20.18 6.59 11.58
CA LEU A 207 19.38 6.04 12.66
C LEU A 207 19.39 4.51 12.66
N SER A 208 19.40 3.85 11.50
CA SER A 208 19.45 2.38 11.44
C SER A 208 20.78 1.79 11.93
N GLU A 209 21.86 2.57 11.87
CA GLU A 209 23.18 2.18 12.37
C GLU A 209 23.28 2.36 13.89
N LEU A 210 22.56 3.34 14.44
CA LEU A 210 22.64 3.73 15.85
C LEU A 210 21.56 3.07 16.72
N LEU A 211 20.36 2.87 16.17
CA LEU A 211 19.24 2.29 16.88
C LEU A 211 19.22 0.77 16.68
N PRO A 212 18.93 -0.02 17.73
CA PRO A 212 19.05 -1.47 17.65
C PRO A 212 17.80 -2.15 17.08
N TYR A 213 16.91 -1.38 16.45
CA TYR A 213 15.66 -1.86 15.87
C TYR A 213 15.85 -2.38 14.46
N CYS A 214 15.25 -3.53 14.16
CA CYS A 214 15.09 -4.04 12.80
C CYS A 214 13.61 -4.01 12.40
N LEU A 215 13.34 -3.46 11.22
CA LEU A 215 12.00 -3.42 10.66
C LEU A 215 11.76 -4.65 9.77
N SER A 216 10.66 -5.38 10.00
CA SER A 216 10.28 -6.51 9.15
C SER A 216 9.94 -6.07 7.73
N ASP A 217 9.88 -7.01 6.79
CA ASP A 217 9.12 -6.77 5.56
C ASP A 217 7.66 -6.43 5.89
N PRO A 218 7.02 -5.46 5.21
CA PRO A 218 5.63 -5.14 5.45
C PRO A 218 4.69 -6.27 5.03
N LEU A 219 3.78 -6.63 5.93
CA LEU A 219 2.75 -7.63 5.70
C LEU A 219 1.40 -6.99 5.49
N TYR A 220 0.71 -7.42 4.44
CA TYR A 220 -0.70 -7.12 4.24
C TYR A 220 -1.55 -7.89 5.26
N VAL A 221 -2.45 -7.18 5.94
CA VAL A 221 -3.38 -7.75 6.94
C VAL A 221 -4.85 -7.56 6.59
N GLY A 222 -5.17 -6.77 5.56
CA GLY A 222 -6.56 -6.53 5.14
C GLY A 222 -7.44 -6.01 6.29
N ASP A 223 -8.56 -6.67 6.51
CA ASP A 223 -9.58 -6.30 7.51
C ASP A 223 -9.30 -6.79 8.94
N LEU A 224 -8.20 -7.51 9.18
CA LEU A 224 -7.91 -8.12 10.49
C LEU A 224 -7.73 -7.09 11.62
N THR A 225 -7.24 -5.89 11.30
CA THR A 225 -6.94 -4.86 12.31
C THR A 225 -8.09 -3.89 12.58
N GLN A 226 -9.16 -3.95 11.78
CA GLN A 226 -10.39 -3.15 11.93
C GLN A 226 -10.11 -1.69 12.34
N CYS A 227 -9.16 -1.03 11.68
CA CYS A 227 -8.77 0.31 12.09
C CYS A 227 -9.94 1.31 11.93
N SER A 228 -9.96 2.30 12.81
CA SER A 228 -10.93 3.40 12.81
C SER A 228 -10.26 4.71 13.26
N GLY A 229 -10.91 5.82 12.94
CA GLY A 229 -10.43 7.16 13.27
C GLY A 229 -11.35 8.25 12.71
N GLY A 230 -10.86 9.49 12.70
CA GLY A 230 -11.54 10.65 12.13
C GLY A 230 -10.58 11.85 12.15
N GLU A 231 -10.87 12.93 11.41
CA GLU A 231 -9.91 14.04 11.21
C GLU A 231 -9.27 14.59 12.49
N SER A 232 -10.01 14.61 13.60
CA SER A 232 -9.52 15.08 14.91
C SER A 232 -9.31 13.97 15.95
N ASN A 233 -9.41 12.70 15.54
CA ASN A 233 -9.27 11.54 16.42
C ASN A 233 -8.01 10.76 16.07
N PHE A 234 -7.35 10.22 17.10
CA PHE A 234 -6.26 9.28 16.91
C PHE A 234 -6.74 8.00 16.23
N ILE A 235 -5.90 7.46 15.33
CA ILE A 235 -6.14 6.15 14.71
C ILE A 235 -6.12 5.08 15.80
N LYS A 236 -7.13 4.20 15.79
CA LYS A 236 -7.23 3.04 16.67
C LYS A 236 -7.39 1.80 15.83
N CYS A 237 -6.71 0.72 16.21
CA CYS A 237 -6.78 -0.57 15.52
C CYS A 237 -6.86 -1.67 16.56
N ASN A 238 -7.72 -2.66 16.30
CA ASN A 238 -7.76 -3.91 17.05
C ASN A 238 -6.58 -4.78 16.57
N ILE A 239 -5.88 -5.43 17.49
CA ILE A 239 -4.76 -6.31 17.13
C ILE A 239 -5.01 -7.76 17.54
N ASP A 240 -6.14 -8.09 18.16
CA ASP A 240 -6.40 -9.39 18.78
C ASP A 240 -6.23 -10.54 17.78
N HIS A 241 -6.69 -10.36 16.54
CA HIS A 241 -6.53 -11.33 15.46
C HIS A 241 -5.07 -11.54 15.02
N LEU A 242 -4.18 -10.57 15.25
CA LEU A 242 -2.76 -10.70 14.94
C LEU A 242 -1.99 -11.48 16.02
N LEU A 243 -2.50 -11.52 17.24
CA LEU A 243 -1.80 -12.11 18.39
C LEU A 243 -1.70 -13.64 18.31
N GLN A 244 -2.36 -14.28 17.36
CA GLN A 244 -2.28 -15.73 17.14
C GLN A 244 -0.89 -16.16 16.63
N GLU A 245 -0.13 -15.25 16.03
CA GLU A 245 1.19 -15.54 15.48
C GLU A 245 2.32 -15.34 16.51
N SER A 246 3.16 -16.36 16.67
CA SER A 246 4.27 -16.34 17.64
C SER A 246 5.26 -15.18 17.40
N SER A 247 5.52 -14.86 16.14
CA SER A 247 6.37 -13.74 15.73
C SER A 247 5.82 -12.39 16.23
N VAL A 248 4.49 -12.21 16.22
CA VAL A 248 3.81 -11.02 16.73
C VAL A 248 3.96 -10.94 18.24
N GLN A 249 3.76 -12.05 18.95
CA GLN A 249 3.94 -12.10 20.40
C GLN A 249 5.38 -11.80 20.85
N GLN A 250 6.37 -12.13 20.04
CA GLN A 250 7.79 -11.90 20.33
C GLN A 250 8.29 -10.52 19.88
N ALA A 251 7.48 -9.76 19.12
CA ALA A 251 7.88 -8.46 18.61
C ALA A 251 8.18 -7.48 19.75
N ARG A 252 9.08 -6.55 19.49
CA ARG A 252 9.36 -5.45 20.43
C ARG A 252 8.28 -4.38 20.34
N HIS A 253 7.88 -4.03 19.12
CA HIS A 253 6.83 -3.06 18.81
C HIS A 253 6.12 -3.47 17.52
N LEU A 254 4.92 -2.92 17.31
CA LEU A 254 4.17 -3.08 16.06
C LEU A 254 3.98 -1.71 15.38
N VAL A 255 3.91 -1.72 14.05
CA VAL A 255 3.48 -0.58 13.24
C VAL A 255 2.33 -1.04 12.36
N ILE A 256 1.20 -0.34 12.40
CA ILE A 256 0.04 -0.59 11.56
C ILE A 256 -0.23 0.63 10.70
N MET A 257 -0.24 0.44 9.38
CA MET A 257 -0.57 1.47 8.42
C MET A 257 -1.96 1.23 7.83
N THR A 258 -2.80 2.26 7.87
CA THR A 258 -4.19 2.21 7.42
C THR A 258 -4.48 3.31 6.40
N ASN A 259 -5.56 3.16 5.64
CA ASN A 259 -6.14 4.21 4.81
C ASN A 259 -7.23 5.02 5.53
N LYS A 260 -7.56 4.66 6.77
CA LYS A 260 -8.56 5.38 7.58
C LYS A 260 -8.00 6.73 8.01
N GLN A 261 -8.87 7.74 7.98
CA GLN A 261 -8.54 9.09 8.47
C GLN A 261 -8.22 9.06 9.97
N GLY A 262 -7.28 9.89 10.40
CA GLY A 262 -6.95 10.05 11.81
C GLY A 262 -5.53 10.54 12.06
N LEU A 263 -5.29 10.94 13.30
CA LEU A 263 -3.98 11.36 13.79
C LEU A 263 -3.12 10.13 14.11
N ALA A 264 -1.87 10.16 13.65
CA ALA A 264 -0.87 9.17 14.03
C ALA A 264 -0.65 9.16 15.54
N ASN A 265 -0.30 8.00 16.08
CA ASN A 265 0.04 7.85 17.49
C ASN A 265 0.79 6.55 17.77
N VAL A 266 1.47 6.53 18.91
CA VAL A 266 1.88 5.32 19.60
C VAL A 266 1.05 5.13 20.86
N TYR A 267 0.44 3.96 20.99
CA TYR A 267 -0.24 3.54 22.21
C TYR A 267 0.00 2.06 22.45
N ASN A 268 0.36 1.69 23.69
CA ASN A 268 0.73 0.33 24.09
C ASN A 268 1.83 -0.29 23.20
N GLY A 269 2.82 0.52 22.83
CA GLY A 269 3.91 0.09 21.96
C GLY A 269 3.50 -0.29 20.53
N VAL A 270 2.28 0.09 20.11
CA VAL A 270 1.78 -0.05 18.74
C VAL A 270 1.67 1.33 18.10
N MET A 271 2.46 1.56 17.05
CA MET A 271 2.41 2.74 16.21
C MET A 271 1.31 2.58 15.15
N ARG A 272 0.48 3.61 14.97
CA ARG A 272 -0.61 3.64 14.00
C ARG A 272 -0.43 4.84 13.07
N LEU A 273 -0.42 4.58 11.77
CA LEU A 273 -0.11 5.58 10.74
C LEU A 273 -1.17 5.57 9.62
N HIS A 274 -1.38 6.73 9.01
CA HIS A 274 -2.07 6.80 7.73
C HIS A 274 -1.10 6.44 6.60
N ASN A 275 -1.59 5.89 5.48
CA ASN A 275 -0.78 5.59 4.29
C ASN A 275 -0.15 6.83 3.59
N LYS A 276 -0.44 8.04 4.08
CA LYS A 276 0.15 9.31 3.63
C LYS A 276 1.26 9.80 4.56
N SER A 277 1.48 9.14 5.70
CA SER A 277 2.50 9.49 6.68
C SER A 277 3.90 9.39 6.05
N GLN A 278 4.69 10.44 6.25
CA GLN A 278 6.05 10.56 5.72
C GLN A 278 7.10 10.13 6.75
N TYR A 279 8.35 10.01 6.31
CA TYR A 279 9.48 9.57 7.12
C TYR A 279 9.64 10.32 8.44
N GLU A 280 9.52 11.64 8.39
CA GLU A 280 9.73 12.48 9.56
C GLU A 280 8.69 12.22 10.66
N LEU A 281 7.44 11.93 10.27
CA LEU A 281 6.40 11.50 11.21
C LEU A 281 6.68 10.08 11.74
N PHE A 282 7.09 9.16 10.87
CA PHE A 282 7.48 7.81 11.30
C PHE A 282 8.58 7.84 12.36
N VAL A 283 9.62 8.66 12.17
CA VAL A 283 10.71 8.84 13.15
C VAL A 283 10.18 9.47 14.44
N HIS A 284 9.33 10.50 14.34
CA HIS A 284 8.67 11.10 15.51
C HIS A 284 7.93 10.04 16.34
N GLU A 285 7.08 9.25 15.70
CA GLU A 285 6.33 8.19 16.38
C GLU A 285 7.28 7.13 16.97
N MET A 286 8.37 6.81 16.27
CA MET A 286 9.37 5.85 16.76
C MET A 286 10.08 6.34 18.04
N MET A 287 10.17 7.67 18.28
CA MET A 287 10.72 8.21 19.52
C MET A 287 9.82 7.92 20.73
N HIS A 288 8.51 7.77 20.54
CA HIS A 288 7.60 7.36 21.62
C HIS A 288 7.90 5.94 22.13
N PHE A 289 8.48 5.05 21.30
CA PHE A 289 8.96 3.75 21.78
C PHE A 289 10.09 3.85 22.83
N ALA A 290 10.77 5.01 22.89
CA ALA A 290 11.76 5.34 23.91
C ALA A 290 11.22 6.34 24.95
N HIS A 291 9.90 6.45 25.08
CA HIS A 291 9.16 7.26 26.06
C HIS A 291 9.37 8.77 25.94
N PHE A 292 9.62 9.31 24.74
CA PHE A 292 9.70 10.75 24.52
C PHE A 292 8.30 11.39 24.57
N GLU A 293 8.15 12.56 25.22
CA GLU A 293 6.82 13.16 25.50
C GLU A 293 6.76 14.71 25.41
N ASP A 294 7.83 15.42 25.00
CA ASP A 294 7.84 16.89 24.93
C ASP A 294 7.06 17.46 23.72
N GLU A 295 5.83 17.02 23.54
CA GLU A 295 4.96 17.38 22.41
C GLU A 295 4.40 18.80 22.50
N TYR A 296 3.57 19.16 21.51
CA TYR A 296 2.57 20.24 21.62
C TYR A 296 1.67 20.03 22.86
N PRO A 297 0.84 21.03 23.25
CA PRO A 297 -0.05 20.88 24.41
C PRO A 297 -0.85 19.57 24.35
N VAL A 298 -0.59 18.68 25.30
CA VAL A 298 -1.30 17.40 25.33
C VAL A 298 -2.76 17.65 25.73
N PRO A 299 -3.72 16.82 25.32
CA PRO A 299 -5.12 16.98 25.71
C PRO A 299 -5.28 17.07 27.23
N GLN A 300 -6.27 17.83 27.70
CA GLN A 300 -6.53 18.09 29.13
C GLN A 300 -6.46 16.81 29.97
N ALA A 301 -7.12 15.74 29.51
CA ALA A 301 -7.13 14.46 30.21
C ALA A 301 -5.73 13.85 30.40
N LYS A 302 -4.81 14.00 29.43
CA LYS A 302 -3.41 13.57 29.56
C LYS A 302 -2.64 14.49 30.50
N ALA A 303 -2.86 15.80 30.40
CA ALA A 303 -2.22 16.79 31.26
C ALA A 303 -2.58 16.59 32.75
N ASP A 304 -3.83 16.22 33.05
CA ASP A 304 -4.33 16.03 34.42
C ASP A 304 -3.57 14.97 35.21
N TRP A 305 -3.00 13.96 34.54
CA TRP A 305 -2.16 12.95 35.19
C TRP A 305 -0.67 13.19 34.96
N LEU A 306 -0.25 13.52 33.74
CA LEU A 306 1.17 13.71 33.38
C LEU A 306 1.79 14.88 34.14
N CYS A 307 1.02 15.97 34.27
CA CYS A 307 1.48 17.26 34.79
C CYS A 307 1.08 17.50 36.26
N LYS A 308 0.58 16.47 36.95
CA LYS A 308 0.09 16.56 38.33
C LYS A 308 1.19 16.63 39.37
N THR A 309 2.31 15.97 39.12
CA THR A 309 3.41 15.81 40.08
C THR A 309 4.73 16.22 39.45
N SER A 310 5.63 16.80 40.26
CA SER A 310 6.94 17.22 39.76
C SER A 310 7.87 16.02 39.52
N GLY A 311 8.82 16.17 38.61
CA GLY A 311 9.87 15.20 38.30
C GLY A 311 10.08 15.01 36.80
N TYR A 312 11.04 14.16 36.47
CA TYR A 312 11.25 13.69 35.09
C TYR A 312 10.12 12.72 34.71
N LYS A 313 9.32 13.10 33.72
CA LYS A 313 8.21 12.30 33.19
C LYS A 313 8.59 11.50 31.95
N ALA A 314 9.58 12.00 31.22
CA ALA A 314 10.16 11.37 30.05
C ALA A 314 11.66 11.74 29.94
N PRO A 315 12.45 11.09 29.08
CA PRO A 315 13.84 11.47 28.84
C PRO A 315 14.03 12.95 28.44
N ASN A 316 13.02 13.52 27.80
CA ASN A 316 12.95 14.88 27.26
C ASN A 316 11.92 15.79 27.98
N LEU A 317 11.24 15.31 29.03
CA LEU A 317 10.19 16.09 29.72
C LEU A 317 10.40 16.09 31.23
N TYR A 318 10.52 17.29 31.80
CA TYR A 318 10.48 17.54 33.23
C TYR A 318 9.26 18.39 33.58
N VAL A 319 8.56 18.03 34.65
CA VAL A 319 7.42 18.78 35.16
C VAL A 319 7.76 19.34 36.54
N GLY A 320 7.42 20.60 36.81
CA GLY A 320 7.66 21.19 38.12
C GLY A 320 7.47 22.71 38.18
N THR A 321 7.83 23.29 39.31
CA THR A 321 7.79 24.75 39.54
C THR A 321 9.04 25.48 39.04
N SER A 322 10.16 24.77 38.88
CA SER A 322 11.43 25.31 38.41
C SER A 322 12.10 24.39 37.40
N ALA A 323 12.70 24.97 36.35
CA ALA A 323 13.42 24.23 35.32
C ALA A 323 14.73 23.64 35.87
N PRO A 324 15.09 22.38 35.52
CA PRO A 324 16.45 21.90 35.68
C PRO A 324 17.46 22.78 34.90
N LYS A 325 18.73 22.76 35.31
CA LYS A 325 19.78 23.53 34.61
C LYS A 325 19.87 23.10 33.14
N GLY A 326 19.77 24.09 32.24
CA GLY A 326 19.82 23.85 30.78
C GLY A 326 18.50 23.36 30.17
N TRP A 327 17.40 23.38 30.94
CA TRP A 327 16.06 23.08 30.45
C TRP A 327 15.25 24.36 30.30
N TYR A 328 14.36 24.37 29.31
CA TYR A 328 13.58 25.52 28.89
C TYR A 328 12.10 25.17 28.91
N LYS A 329 11.23 26.17 29.04
CA LYS A 329 9.78 25.95 29.13
C LYS A 329 9.28 25.17 27.90
N SER A 330 8.45 24.15 28.15
CA SER A 330 7.71 23.39 27.15
C SER A 330 6.22 23.69 27.28
N GLU A 331 5.51 23.59 26.16
CA GLU A 331 4.06 23.76 26.09
C GLU A 331 3.27 22.47 26.36
N THR A 332 3.95 21.33 26.52
CA THR A 332 3.33 20.02 26.77
C THR A 332 2.30 20.07 27.90
N CYS A 333 2.63 20.68 29.04
CA CYS A 333 1.76 20.84 30.20
C CYS A 333 1.02 22.18 30.24
N LYS A 334 0.73 22.81 29.09
CA LYS A 334 -0.01 24.09 29.04
C LYS A 334 -1.36 24.02 29.75
N PHE A 335 -2.02 22.87 29.70
CA PHE A 335 -3.31 22.61 30.34
C PHE A 335 -3.17 21.89 31.70
N GLY A 336 -1.95 21.65 32.17
CA GLY A 336 -1.67 20.93 33.41
C GLY A 336 -1.56 21.82 34.65
N GLN A 337 -1.47 21.18 35.82
CA GLN A 337 -1.31 21.88 37.10
C GLN A 337 0.09 22.48 37.29
N LEU A 338 1.12 21.79 36.78
CA LEU A 338 2.51 22.20 36.86
C LEU A 338 3.06 22.51 35.46
N ALA A 339 4.03 23.43 35.41
CA ALA A 339 4.72 23.74 34.16
C ALA A 339 5.60 22.57 33.70
N SER A 340 5.78 22.48 32.39
CA SER A 340 6.72 21.54 31.77
C SER A 340 7.96 22.25 31.23
N TYR A 341 9.04 21.50 31.16
CA TYR A 341 10.31 21.91 30.62
C TYR A 341 10.91 20.80 29.75
N LYS A 342 11.69 21.20 28.76
CA LYS A 342 12.41 20.34 27.80
C LYS A 342 13.87 20.77 27.68
N PRO A 343 14.79 19.90 27.26
CA PRO A 343 16.22 20.17 27.26
C PRO A 343 16.72 20.96 26.04
N GLN A 344 15.85 21.75 25.40
CA GLN A 344 16.23 22.62 24.29
C GLN A 344 15.33 23.85 24.18
N HIS A 345 15.92 24.97 23.72
CA HIS A 345 15.20 26.24 23.60
C HIS A 345 14.30 26.30 22.37
N ILE A 346 14.77 25.75 21.24
CA ILE A 346 14.02 25.72 19.98
C ILE A 346 12.94 24.64 19.98
N ALA A 347 12.05 24.69 19.00
CA ALA A 347 11.04 23.66 18.81
C ALA A 347 11.68 22.28 18.54
N SER A 348 11.13 21.22 19.14
CA SER A 348 11.67 19.85 19.02
C SER A 348 10.95 19.06 17.93
N LYS A 349 11.58 17.95 17.51
CA LYS A 349 10.95 16.97 16.63
C LYS A 349 9.65 16.41 17.23
N MET A 350 9.56 16.31 18.55
CA MET A 350 8.34 15.90 19.25
C MET A 350 7.25 16.99 19.22
N GLN A 351 7.60 18.25 19.06
CA GLN A 351 6.61 19.31 18.88
C GLN A 351 6.13 19.41 17.44
N TYR A 352 7.07 19.32 16.48
CA TYR A 352 6.78 19.35 15.06
C TYR A 352 7.65 18.31 14.36
N HIS A 353 7.01 17.26 13.88
CA HIS A 353 7.69 16.12 13.26
C HIS A 353 8.57 16.52 12.08
N GLU A 354 8.29 17.60 11.35
CA GLU A 354 9.12 18.11 10.25
C GLU A 354 10.49 18.66 10.68
N ILE A 355 10.67 18.98 11.97
CA ILE A 355 11.94 19.48 12.49
C ILE A 355 12.97 18.34 12.54
N HIS A 356 14.19 18.64 12.10
CA HIS A 356 15.31 17.71 12.16
C HIS A 356 15.60 17.24 13.59
N LEU A 357 15.92 15.95 13.74
CA LEU A 357 16.31 15.38 15.03
C LEU A 357 17.68 15.94 15.45
N SER A 358 17.72 16.74 16.52
CA SER A 358 18.99 17.28 17.02
C SER A 358 19.88 16.18 17.62
N ASN A 359 21.20 16.36 17.54
CA ASN A 359 22.17 15.47 18.19
C ASN A 359 21.94 15.34 19.70
N HIS A 360 21.42 16.40 20.33
CA HIS A 360 21.06 16.37 21.75
C HIS A 360 19.92 15.37 22.01
N TYR A 361 18.86 15.40 21.19
CA TYR A 361 17.73 14.47 21.30
C TYR A 361 18.11 13.05 20.92
N LEU A 362 18.95 12.87 19.90
CA LEU A 362 19.51 11.57 19.57
C LEU A 362 20.30 10.97 20.74
N GLY A 363 21.14 11.78 21.41
CA GLY A 363 21.85 11.34 22.61
C GLY A 363 20.92 10.93 23.76
N LEU A 364 19.84 11.69 23.98
CA LEU A 364 18.80 11.32 24.96
C LEU A 364 18.09 10.01 24.56
N TRP A 365 17.85 9.80 23.27
CA TRP A 365 17.20 8.60 22.75
C TRP A 365 18.07 7.37 23.02
N LEU A 366 19.34 7.42 22.62
CA LEU A 366 20.30 6.34 22.87
C LEU A 366 20.44 6.03 24.38
N LYS A 367 20.45 7.06 25.23
CA LYS A 367 20.47 6.88 26.68
C LYS A 367 19.18 6.24 27.21
N SER A 368 18.02 6.60 26.66
CA SER A 368 16.73 5.99 27.01
C SER A 368 16.74 4.51 26.64
N LEU A 369 17.22 4.15 25.46
CA LEU A 369 17.32 2.77 24.98
C LEU A 369 18.14 1.87 25.89
N ASN A 370 19.25 2.35 26.47
CA ASN A 370 20.01 1.57 27.46
C ASN A 370 19.18 1.14 28.68
N ARG A 371 18.10 1.87 28.99
CA ARG A 371 17.18 1.53 30.09
C ARG A 371 15.98 0.73 29.59
N THR A 372 15.40 1.11 28.46
CA THR A 372 14.15 0.49 28.00
C THR A 372 14.41 -0.90 27.43
N LEU A 373 15.54 -1.17 26.80
CA LEU A 373 15.83 -2.46 26.17
C LEU A 373 16.10 -3.62 27.15
N SER A 374 16.37 -3.32 28.42
CA SER A 374 16.56 -4.33 29.47
C SER A 374 15.27 -4.74 30.18
N VAL A 375 14.16 -4.06 29.90
CA VAL A 375 12.83 -4.33 30.45
C VAL A 375 11.83 -4.63 29.34
N PRO A 376 10.67 -5.25 29.64
CA PRO A 376 9.60 -5.41 28.65
C PRO A 376 9.21 -4.06 28.02
N SER A 377 8.94 -4.03 26.71
CA SER A 377 8.35 -2.85 26.07
C SER A 377 6.92 -2.65 26.51
N ASP A 378 6.38 -1.45 26.28
CA ASP A 378 4.95 -1.18 26.44
C ASP A 378 4.07 -2.18 25.69
N TYR A 379 4.52 -2.66 24.52
CA TYR A 379 3.83 -3.72 23.77
C TYR A 379 3.86 -5.06 24.49
N GLN A 380 5.01 -5.47 25.03
CA GLN A 380 5.13 -6.71 25.79
C GLN A 380 4.36 -6.65 27.12
N VAL A 381 4.32 -5.49 27.78
CA VAL A 381 3.48 -5.24 28.96
C VAL A 381 2.01 -5.39 28.58
N TYR A 382 1.57 -4.71 27.52
CA TYR A 382 0.20 -4.80 27.02
C TYR A 382 -0.20 -6.23 26.64
N LEU A 383 0.68 -6.98 25.98
CA LEU A 383 0.43 -8.38 25.65
C LEU A 383 0.21 -9.24 26.91
N ASN A 384 1.02 -9.04 27.95
CA ASN A 384 0.84 -9.74 29.22
C ASN A 384 -0.50 -9.39 29.89
N GLU A 385 -0.93 -8.12 29.81
CA GLU A 385 -2.24 -7.69 30.34
C GLU A 385 -3.42 -8.29 29.56
N LEU A 386 -3.30 -8.48 28.25
CA LEU A 386 -4.31 -9.16 27.43
C LEU A 386 -4.39 -10.65 27.79
N ASN A 387 -3.24 -11.33 27.90
CA ASN A 387 -3.18 -12.74 28.24
C ASN A 387 -3.69 -13.05 29.65
N ALA A 388 -3.54 -12.11 30.61
CA ALA A 388 -4.04 -12.29 31.97
C ALA A 388 -5.56 -12.18 32.11
N LYS A 389 -6.27 -11.74 31.06
CA LYS A 389 -7.74 -11.60 31.05
C LYS A 389 -8.46 -12.83 30.47
N HIS A 390 -7.72 -13.79 29.93
CA HIS A 390 -8.18 -15.06 29.39
C HIS A 390 -7.59 -16.22 30.20
#